data_AF-A0A535NNP6-F1
#
_entry.id   AF-A0A535NNP6-F1
#
_cell.length_a   1.000
_cell.length_b   1.000
_cell.length_c   1.000
_cell.angle_alpha   90.00
_cell.angle_beta   90.00
_cell.angle_gamma   90.00
#
_symmetry.space_group_name_H-M   'P 1'
#
loop_
_entity.id
_entity.type
_entity.pdbx_description
1 polymer ?
#
loop_
_entity_poly.entity_id
_entity_poly.type
_entity_poly.pdbx_seq_one_letter_code
_entity_poly.pdbx_strand_id
1 'polypeptide(L)'
;MLVLIGAILLFGQFVRLDIGHYGWPFFVIGPGVLLIVVALTARGAVSEGLAIAGSIIAVSGLILLYQNSTDHFESWAYAWALVFPGAIGVGMILYGLTAGRPGNVRAGTRLLGIAVVLFLLGAAFFEGVIGIGGYQFDHTAGVAVGALIIVLGAVMLILNLTSGRRDSR
;
A
#
# COMPACT_ATOMS: atom_id res chain seq x y z
N MET A 1 -4.26 37.92 -17.31
CA MET A 1 -4.46 36.84 -16.31
C MET A 1 -3.66 35.58 -16.67
N LEU A 2 -3.84 34.99 -17.86
CA LEU A 2 -3.08 33.81 -18.31
C LEU A 2 -1.55 34.03 -18.41
N VAL A 3 -1.10 35.21 -18.84
CA VAL A 3 0.34 35.56 -18.91
C VAL A 3 0.98 35.66 -17.52
N LEU A 4 0.23 36.12 -16.52
CA LEU A 4 0.68 36.21 -15.12
C LEU A 4 0.74 34.83 -14.48
N ILE A 5 -0.23 33.97 -14.78
CA ILE A 5 -0.25 32.56 -14.36
C ILE A 5 0.93 31.80 -15.00
N GLY A 6 1.20 32.04 -16.29
CA GLY A 6 2.36 31.45 -17.00
C GLY A 6 3.71 31.91 -16.42
N ALA A 7 3.83 33.19 -16.06
CA ALA A 7 5.05 33.73 -15.45
C ALA A 7 5.28 33.18 -14.03
N ILE A 8 4.21 32.99 -13.24
CA ILE A 8 4.28 32.38 -11.90
C ILE A 8 4.66 30.90 -11.98
N LEU A 9 4.12 30.16 -12.96
CA LEU A 9 4.48 28.76 -13.20
C LEU A 9 5.94 28.61 -13.68
N LEU A 10 6.43 29.53 -14.51
CA LEU A 10 7.83 29.57 -14.95
C LEU A 10 8.80 29.92 -13.82
N PHE A 11 8.40 30.80 -12.89
CA PHE A 11 9.22 31.14 -11.72
C PHE A 11 9.26 29.99 -10.70
N GLY A 12 8.17 29.22 -10.59
CA GLY A 12 8.13 27.99 -9.79
C GLY A 12 9.06 26.88 -10.30
N GLN A 13 9.33 26.84 -11.62
CA GLN A 13 10.27 25.89 -12.23
C GLN A 13 11.75 26.23 -11.95
N PHE A 14 12.06 27.47 -11.59
CA PHE A 14 13.43 27.93 -11.35
C PHE A 14 13.97 27.56 -9.96
N VAL A 15 13.06 27.33 -9.00
CA VAL A 15 13.37 26.72 -7.71
C VAL A 15 13.38 25.21 -7.94
N ARG A 16 14.55 24.64 -8.28
CA ARG A 16 14.82 23.20 -8.50
C ARG A 16 14.66 22.35 -7.23
N LEU A 17 13.53 22.48 -6.56
CA LEU A 17 12.94 21.47 -5.71
C LEU A 17 11.57 21.23 -6.35
N ASP A 18 11.40 20.06 -6.95
CA ASP A 18 10.14 19.61 -7.57
C ASP A 18 9.08 19.33 -6.48
N ILE A 19 8.80 20.32 -5.63
CA ILE A 19 7.84 20.24 -4.51
C ILE A 19 6.45 19.95 -5.07
N GLY A 20 6.14 20.42 -6.29
CA GLY A 20 4.89 20.09 -6.97
C GLY A 20 4.79 18.62 -7.37
N HIS A 21 5.89 18.02 -7.85
CA HIS A 21 5.92 16.64 -8.29
C HIS A 21 6.05 15.66 -7.11
N TYR A 22 7.03 15.83 -6.22
CA TYR A 22 7.22 14.90 -5.09
C TYR A 22 6.38 15.23 -3.85
N GLY A 23 5.89 16.46 -3.73
CA GLY A 23 5.16 16.93 -2.54
C GLY A 23 3.66 16.63 -2.56
N TRP A 24 3.06 16.41 -3.73
CA TRP A 24 1.60 16.22 -3.81
C TRP A 24 1.07 14.97 -3.07
N PRO A 25 1.77 13.82 -3.02
CA PRO A 25 1.30 12.65 -2.28
C PRO A 25 1.16 12.93 -0.78
N PHE A 26 1.94 13.87 -0.23
CA PHE A 26 1.82 14.27 1.18
C PHE A 26 0.48 14.94 1.50
N PHE A 27 -0.16 15.61 0.53
CA PHE A 27 -1.52 16.14 0.70
C PHE A 27 -2.58 15.04 0.78
N VAL A 28 -2.28 13.83 0.30
CA VAL A 28 -3.15 12.64 0.46
C VAL A 28 -2.83 11.94 1.78
N ILE A 29 -1.55 11.75 2.10
CA ILE A 29 -1.12 11.09 3.34
C ILE A 29 -1.57 11.88 4.58
N GLY A 30 -1.42 13.20 4.57
CA GLY A 30 -1.72 14.07 5.72
C GLY A 30 -3.14 13.87 6.27
N PRO A 31 -4.20 14.04 5.46
CA PRO A 31 -5.58 13.74 5.86
C PRO A 31 -5.79 12.29 6.32
N GLY A 32 -5.17 11.31 5.64
CA GLY A 32 -5.27 9.91 6.04
C GLY A 32 -4.72 9.64 7.44
N VAL A 33 -3.51 10.16 7.72
CA VAL A 33 -2.88 10.07 9.04
C VAL A 33 -3.70 10.83 10.08
N LEU A 34 -4.21 12.01 9.76
CA LEU A 34 -5.08 12.77 10.65
C LEU A 34 -6.32 11.96 11.03
N LEU A 35 -6.96 11.31 10.07
CA LEU A 35 -8.12 10.44 10.34
C LEU A 35 -7.77 9.26 11.24
N ILE A 36 -6.60 8.63 11.04
CA ILE A 36 -6.11 7.58 11.95
C ILE A 36 -5.93 8.14 13.36
N VAL A 37 -5.23 9.28 13.51
CA VAL A 37 -5.01 9.89 14.83
C VAL A 37 -6.34 10.22 15.52
N VAL A 38 -7.29 10.79 14.79
CA VAL A 38 -8.65 11.06 15.28
C VAL A 38 -9.34 9.75 15.68
N ALA A 39 -9.25 8.70 14.87
CA ALA A 39 -9.84 7.41 15.16
C ALA A 39 -9.27 6.74 16.42
N LEU A 40 -7.96 6.88 16.66
CA LEU A 40 -7.30 6.29 17.83
C LEU A 40 -7.50 7.10 19.11
N THR A 41 -7.78 8.40 19.00
CA THR A 41 -7.99 9.30 20.16
C THR A 41 -9.47 9.44 20.52
N ALA A 42 -10.37 9.44 19.52
CA ALA A 42 -11.81 9.48 19.74
C ALA A 42 -12.33 8.09 20.16
N ARG A 43 -12.97 8.01 21.32
CA ARG A 43 -13.65 6.78 21.77
C ARG A 43 -15.08 6.81 21.25
N GLY A 44 -15.45 5.88 20.37
CA GLY A 44 -16.83 5.80 19.87
C GLY A 44 -17.04 4.75 18.78
N ALA A 45 -18.29 4.41 18.47
CA ALA A 45 -18.62 3.36 17.48
C ALA A 45 -18.10 3.68 16.05
N VAL A 46 -17.89 4.95 15.73
CA VAL A 46 -17.44 5.43 14.42
C VAL A 46 -15.90 5.34 14.26
N SER A 47 -15.17 5.22 15.36
CA SER A 47 -13.69 5.23 15.37
C SER A 47 -13.09 4.09 14.54
N GLU A 48 -13.69 2.90 14.57
CA GLU A 48 -13.25 1.76 13.77
C GLU A 48 -13.30 2.05 12.27
N GLY A 49 -14.42 2.63 11.80
CA GLY A 49 -14.59 3.02 10.40
C GLY A 49 -13.63 4.14 9.99
N LEU A 50 -13.37 5.10 10.88
CA LEU A 50 -12.40 6.17 10.65
C LEU A 50 -10.97 5.64 10.56
N ALA A 51 -10.59 4.66 11.39
CA ALA A 51 -9.26 4.04 11.32
C ALA A 51 -9.06 3.31 9.99
N ILE A 52 -10.09 2.59 9.51
CA ILE A 52 -10.07 1.91 8.21
C ILE A 52 -9.97 2.94 7.07
N ALA A 53 -10.84 3.95 7.06
CA ALA A 53 -10.85 4.99 6.03
C ALA A 53 -9.53 5.78 6.00
N GLY A 54 -9.03 6.19 7.17
CA GLY A 54 -7.75 6.86 7.30
C GLY A 54 -6.58 5.99 6.81
N SER A 55 -6.62 4.69 7.09
CA SER A 55 -5.61 3.74 6.61
C SER A 55 -5.64 3.59 5.09
N ILE A 56 -6.83 3.48 4.47
CA ILE A 56 -6.97 3.44 3.00
C ILE A 56 -6.34 4.68 2.37
N ILE A 57 -6.65 5.87 2.91
CA ILE A 57 -6.13 7.14 2.40
C ILE A 57 -4.62 7.22 2.58
N ALA A 58 -4.10 6.88 3.77
CA ALA A 58 -2.68 6.93 4.06
C ALA A 58 -1.87 5.94 3.22
N VAL A 59 -2.34 4.69 3.08
CA VAL A 59 -1.69 3.67 2.25
C VAL A 59 -1.72 4.05 0.77
N SER A 60 -2.86 4.56 0.27
CA SER A 60 -2.94 5.06 -1.11
C SER A 60 -1.94 6.20 -1.33
N GLY A 61 -1.85 7.15 -0.41
CA GLY A 61 -0.88 8.24 -0.47
C GLY A 61 0.56 7.75 -0.44
N LEU A 62 0.89 6.72 0.34
CA LEU A 62 2.22 6.09 0.36
C LEU A 62 2.55 5.40 -0.97
N ILE A 63 1.59 4.72 -1.60
CA ILE A 63 1.78 4.13 -2.93
C ILE A 63 2.02 5.23 -3.95
N LEU A 64 1.24 6.31 -3.92
CA LEU A 64 1.42 7.44 -4.81
C LEU A 64 2.78 8.12 -4.61
N LEU A 65 3.27 8.20 -3.37
CA LEU A 65 4.60 8.70 -3.07
C LEU A 65 5.69 7.82 -3.71
N TYR A 66 5.55 6.50 -3.58
CA TYR A 66 6.44 5.55 -4.25
C TYR A 66 6.39 5.72 -5.77
N GLN A 67 5.19 5.68 -6.37
CA GLN A 67 5.00 5.77 -7.81
C GLN A 67 5.54 7.07 -8.40
N ASN A 68 5.32 8.19 -7.72
CA ASN A 68 5.87 9.48 -8.14
C ASN A 68 7.39 9.55 -7.94
N SER A 69 7.97 8.79 -7.01
CA SER A 69 9.42 8.78 -6.80
C SER A 69 10.17 7.89 -7.79
N THR A 70 9.53 6.84 -8.29
CA THR A 70 10.12 5.85 -9.18
C THR A 70 9.55 5.90 -10.60
N ASP A 71 8.69 6.88 -10.89
CA ASP A 71 7.87 7.00 -12.12
C ASP A 71 7.13 5.70 -12.51
N HIS A 72 6.84 4.85 -11.53
CA HIS A 72 6.39 3.47 -11.77
C HIS A 72 4.89 3.33 -11.56
N PHE A 73 4.13 4.09 -12.33
CA PHE A 73 2.67 4.12 -12.25
C PHE A 73 2.03 2.82 -12.74
N GLU A 74 2.73 1.99 -13.51
CA GLU A 74 2.21 0.68 -13.94
C GLU A 74 1.98 -0.28 -12.76
N SER A 75 2.67 -0.05 -11.63
CA SER A 75 2.47 -0.83 -10.40
C SER A 75 1.03 -0.83 -9.90
N TRP A 76 0.18 0.08 -10.36
CA TRP A 76 -1.24 0.09 -10.04
C TRP A 76 -1.97 -1.20 -10.43
N ALA A 77 -1.46 -1.95 -11.41
CA ALA A 77 -1.98 -3.27 -11.80
C ALA A 77 -2.03 -4.27 -10.63
N TYR A 78 -1.14 -4.14 -9.65
CA TYR A 78 -1.06 -5.03 -8.48
C TYR A 78 -1.07 -4.30 -7.14
N ALA A 79 -0.73 -3.01 -7.08
CA ALA A 79 -0.68 -2.22 -5.84
C ALA A 79 -2.06 -2.01 -5.20
N TRP A 80 -3.15 -2.13 -5.98
CA TRP A 80 -4.52 -2.05 -5.43
C TRP A 80 -4.76 -3.10 -4.32
N ALA A 81 -4.08 -4.24 -4.34
CA ALA A 81 -4.16 -5.27 -3.30
C ALA A 81 -3.69 -4.76 -1.93
N LEU A 82 -2.71 -3.84 -1.90
CA LEU A 82 -2.27 -3.19 -0.67
C LEU A 82 -3.30 -2.18 -0.15
N VAL A 83 -4.04 -1.52 -1.04
CA VAL A 83 -5.12 -0.60 -0.66
C VAL A 83 -6.33 -1.38 -0.14
N PHE A 84 -6.82 -2.34 -0.92
CA PHE A 84 -7.89 -3.27 -0.57
C PHE A 84 -7.38 -4.70 -0.82
N PRO A 85 -7.20 -5.59 0.17
CA PRO A 85 -7.60 -5.53 1.59
C PRO A 85 -6.54 -5.03 2.59
N GLY A 86 -5.34 -4.65 2.15
CA GLY A 86 -4.21 -4.37 3.04
C GLY A 86 -4.45 -3.21 4.00
N ALA A 87 -4.89 -2.06 3.49
CA ALA A 87 -5.14 -0.87 4.29
C ALA A 87 -6.32 -1.05 5.26
N ILE A 88 -7.33 -1.85 4.87
CA ILE A 88 -8.40 -2.26 5.78
C ILE A 88 -7.82 -3.06 6.94
N GLY A 89 -6.94 -4.03 6.64
CA GLY A 89 -6.25 -4.82 7.66
C GLY A 89 -5.44 -3.95 8.62
N VAL A 90 -4.70 -2.98 8.10
CA VAL A 90 -3.95 -1.99 8.91
C VAL A 90 -4.88 -1.21 9.84
N GLY A 91 -5.99 -0.68 9.32
CA GLY A 91 -6.96 0.07 10.12
C GLY A 91 -7.58 -0.76 11.25
N MET A 92 -7.93 -2.02 10.95
CA MET A 92 -8.46 -2.96 11.95
C MET A 92 -7.42 -3.31 13.03
N ILE A 93 -6.14 -3.48 12.66
CA ILE A 93 -5.06 -3.74 13.61
C ILE A 93 -4.84 -2.53 14.52
N LEU A 94 -4.67 -1.33 13.93
CA LEU A 94 -4.40 -0.10 14.68
C LEU A 94 -5.52 0.19 15.68
N TYR A 95 -6.77 0.12 15.24
CA TYR A 95 -7.92 0.29 16.13
C TYR A 95 -8.06 -0.86 17.14
N GLY A 96 -7.83 -2.11 16.72
CA GLY A 96 -7.93 -3.27 17.60
C GLY A 96 -6.93 -3.21 18.76
N LEU A 97 -5.73 -2.70 18.52
CA LEU A 97 -4.70 -2.50 19.56
C LEU A 97 -5.09 -1.39 20.54
N THR A 98 -5.63 -0.26 20.08
CA THR A 98 -5.99 0.87 20.95
C THR A 98 -7.30 0.64 21.71
N ALA A 99 -8.27 -0.03 21.08
CA ALA A 99 -9.57 -0.34 21.68
C ALA A 99 -9.58 -1.65 22.49
N GLY A 100 -8.46 -2.39 22.54
CA GLY A 100 -8.37 -3.67 23.24
C GLY A 100 -9.26 -4.77 22.64
N ARG A 101 -9.45 -4.76 21.32
CA ARG A 101 -10.29 -5.70 20.56
C ARG A 101 -9.42 -6.73 19.82
N PRO A 102 -9.06 -7.87 20.44
CA PRO A 102 -8.18 -8.85 19.81
C PRO A 102 -8.78 -9.48 18.54
N GLY A 103 -10.11 -9.53 18.44
CA GLY A 103 -10.80 -9.99 17.22
C GLY A 103 -10.47 -9.16 15.99
N ASN A 104 -10.40 -7.83 16.15
CA ASN A 104 -10.03 -6.91 15.07
C ASN A 104 -8.58 -7.07 14.64
N VAL A 105 -7.67 -7.28 15.61
CA VAL A 105 -6.26 -7.54 15.31
C VAL A 105 -6.10 -8.85 14.53
N ARG A 106 -6.81 -9.91 14.92
CA ARG A 106 -6.76 -11.21 14.22
C ARG A 106 -7.36 -11.13 12.81
N ALA A 107 -8.49 -10.45 12.65
CA ALA A 107 -9.10 -10.24 11.35
C ALA A 107 -8.20 -9.36 10.45
N GLY A 108 -7.68 -8.27 11.00
CA GLY A 108 -6.83 -7.33 10.28
C GLY A 108 -5.50 -7.94 9.85
N THR A 109 -4.85 -8.74 10.70
CA THR A 109 -3.62 -9.49 10.34
C THR A 109 -3.86 -10.50 9.23
N ARG A 110 -5.02 -11.18 9.24
CA ARG A 110 -5.40 -12.07 8.14
C ARG A 110 -5.61 -11.31 6.82
N LEU A 111 -6.31 -10.18 6.86
CA LEU A 111 -6.52 -9.33 5.69
C LEU A 111 -5.20 -8.77 5.14
N LEU A 112 -4.32 -8.31 6.02
CA LEU A 112 -3.00 -7.83 5.65
C LEU A 112 -2.15 -8.94 5.02
N GLY A 113 -2.20 -10.16 5.58
CA GLY A 113 -1.52 -11.33 5.00
C GLY A 113 -2.03 -11.66 3.59
N ILE A 114 -3.36 -11.65 3.39
CA ILE A 114 -3.97 -11.85 2.07
C ILE A 114 -3.54 -10.75 1.10
N ALA A 115 -3.55 -9.50 1.53
CA ALA A 115 -3.13 -8.35 0.73
C ALA A 115 -1.69 -8.48 0.23
N VAL A 116 -0.76 -8.83 1.13
CA VAL A 116 0.65 -9.02 0.80
C VAL A 116 0.82 -10.16 -0.19
N VAL A 117 0.13 -11.29 0.00
CA VAL A 117 0.20 -12.43 -0.93
C VAL A 117 -0.33 -12.05 -2.31
N LEU A 118 -1.48 -11.38 -2.38
CA LEU A 118 -2.05 -10.91 -3.65
C LEU A 118 -1.14 -9.89 -4.34
N PHE A 119 -0.57 -8.96 -3.58
CA PHE A 119 0.38 -7.97 -4.09
C PHE A 119 1.63 -8.64 -4.65
N LEU A 120 2.24 -9.58 -3.92
CA LEU A 120 3.44 -10.28 -4.38
C LEU A 120 3.19 -11.15 -5.61
N LEU A 121 2.05 -11.86 -5.65
CA LEU A 121 1.65 -12.63 -6.82
C LEU A 121 1.40 -11.73 -8.04
N GLY A 122 0.69 -10.62 -7.83
CA GLY A 122 0.43 -9.62 -8.87
C GLY A 122 1.72 -9.00 -9.39
N ALA A 123 2.57 -8.50 -8.48
CA ALA A 123 3.86 -7.90 -8.84
C ALA A 123 4.74 -8.89 -9.61
N ALA A 124 4.87 -10.14 -9.13
CA ALA A 124 5.66 -11.16 -9.82
C ALA A 124 5.12 -11.48 -11.22
N PHE A 125 3.80 -11.52 -11.40
CA PHE A 125 3.17 -11.77 -12.69
C PHE A 125 3.32 -10.56 -13.64
N PHE A 126 2.93 -9.38 -13.20
CA PHE A 126 2.91 -8.18 -14.04
C PHE A 126 4.32 -7.66 -14.37
N GLU A 127 5.24 -7.63 -13.40
CA GLU A 127 6.64 -7.23 -13.65
C GLU A 127 7.45 -8.34 -14.30
N GLY A 128 7.31 -9.58 -13.84
CA GLY A 128 8.16 -10.70 -14.29
C GLY A 128 7.72 -11.34 -15.60
N VAL A 129 6.41 -11.46 -15.84
CA VAL A 129 5.85 -12.13 -17.04
C VAL A 129 5.46 -11.13 -18.11
N ILE A 130 4.76 -10.06 -17.73
CA ILE A 130 4.27 -9.05 -18.69
C ILE A 130 5.32 -7.96 -18.96
N GLY A 131 6.18 -7.63 -17.98
CA GLY A 131 7.24 -6.63 -18.15
C GLY A 131 6.70 -5.19 -18.26
N ILE A 132 5.60 -4.89 -17.56
CA ILE A 132 4.94 -3.56 -17.67
C ILE A 132 5.82 -2.41 -17.17
N GLY A 133 6.76 -2.64 -16.25
CA GLY A 133 7.61 -1.60 -15.67
C GLY A 133 8.77 -1.12 -16.54
N GLY A 134 8.94 -1.60 -17.77
CA GLY A 134 9.98 -1.11 -18.70
C GLY A 134 11.44 -1.39 -18.28
N TYR A 135 11.68 -2.02 -17.13
CA TYR A 135 12.98 -2.55 -16.75
C TYR A 135 13.31 -3.72 -17.68
N GLN A 136 14.22 -3.51 -18.62
CA GLN A 136 14.79 -4.54 -19.49
C GLN A 136 15.64 -5.52 -18.64
N PHE A 137 14.99 -6.31 -17.79
CA PHE A 137 15.56 -7.58 -17.35
C PHE A 137 15.49 -8.52 -18.55
N ASP A 138 16.63 -9.09 -18.94
CA ASP A 138 16.67 -10.14 -19.97
C ASP A 138 15.54 -11.14 -19.69
N HIS A 139 14.65 -11.38 -20.66
CA HIS A 139 13.32 -11.97 -20.46
C HIS A 139 13.33 -13.30 -19.67
N THR A 140 14.47 -13.98 -19.64
CA THR A 140 14.72 -15.24 -18.92
C THR A 140 14.92 -15.05 -17.41
N ALA A 141 15.56 -13.97 -16.98
CA ALA A 141 15.82 -13.67 -15.56
C ALA A 141 14.54 -13.18 -14.85
N GLY A 142 13.72 -12.37 -15.52
CA GLY A 142 12.44 -11.89 -14.98
C GLY A 142 11.46 -13.02 -14.70
N VAL A 143 11.36 -13.99 -15.61
CA VAL A 143 10.51 -15.18 -15.44
C VAL A 143 11.02 -16.10 -14.34
N ALA A 144 12.34 -16.30 -14.23
CA ALA A 144 12.93 -17.14 -13.20
C ALA A 144 12.74 -16.55 -11.79
N VAL A 145 12.93 -15.24 -11.64
CA VAL A 145 12.72 -14.52 -10.36
C VAL A 145 11.24 -14.48 -9.99
N GLY A 146 10.36 -14.19 -10.96
CA GLY A 146 8.91 -14.23 -10.75
C GLY A 146 8.43 -15.62 -10.31
N ALA A 147 8.89 -16.67 -10.98
CA ALA A 147 8.57 -18.06 -10.61
C ALA A 147 9.09 -18.42 -9.21
N LEU A 148 10.31 -18.02 -8.86
CA LEU A 148 10.89 -18.30 -7.55
C LEU A 148 10.08 -17.65 -6.42
N ILE A 149 9.64 -16.40 -6.62
CA ILE A 149 8.87 -15.64 -5.62
C ILE A 149 7.44 -16.18 -5.49
N ILE A 150 6.81 -16.61 -6.60
CA ILE A 150 5.50 -17.28 -6.56
C ILE A 150 5.61 -18.59 -5.76
N VAL A 151 6.66 -19.37 -5.99
CA VAL A 151 6.90 -20.63 -5.25
C VAL A 151 7.15 -20.34 -3.77
N LEU A 152 7.96 -19.32 -3.44
CA LEU A 152 8.24 -18.97 -2.05
C LEU A 152 6.98 -18.45 -1.32
N GLY A 153 6.18 -17.62 -1.99
CA GLY A 153 4.92 -17.09 -1.47
C GLY A 153 3.89 -18.21 -1.26
N ALA A 154 3.78 -19.15 -2.20
CA ALA A 154 2.93 -20.32 -2.07
C ALA A 154 3.38 -21.21 -0.89
N VAL A 155 4.69 -21.44 -0.76
CA VAL A 155 5.26 -22.23 0.34
C VAL A 155 4.99 -21.56 1.69
N MET A 156 5.20 -20.25 1.83
CA MET A 156 4.90 -19.54 3.08
C MET A 156 3.41 -19.56 3.43
N LEU A 157 2.53 -19.42 2.45
CA LEU A 157 1.07 -19.51 2.66
C LEU A 157 0.68 -20.90 3.18
N ILE A 158 1.21 -21.95 2.55
CA ILE A 158 0.96 -23.35 2.93
C ILE A 158 1.52 -23.64 4.33
N LEU A 159 2.72 -23.13 4.65
CA LEU A 159 3.33 -23.28 5.97
C LEU A 159 2.54 -22.55 7.07
N ASN A 160 2.03 -21.35 6.79
CA ASN A 160 1.22 -20.60 7.74
C ASN A 160 -0.15 -21.27 8.00
N LEU A 161 -0.77 -21.85 6.96
CA LEU A 161 -2.03 -22.58 7.10
C LEU A 161 -1.87 -23.91 7.83
N THR A 162 -0.71 -24.57 7.71
CA THR A 162 -0.42 -25.84 8.39
C THR A 162 0.02 -25.66 9.84
N SER A 163 0.65 -24.52 10.19
CA SER A 163 1.11 -24.25 11.57
C SER A 163 -0.05 -23.97 12.55
N GLY A 164 -1.20 -23.50 12.07
CA GLY A 164 -2.39 -23.24 12.91
C GLY A 164 -3.08 -24.48 13.51
N ARG A 165 -2.64 -25.71 13.20
CA ARG A 165 -3.22 -26.96 13.74
C ARG A 165 -2.45 -27.57 14.93
N ARG A 166 -1.37 -26.94 15.41
CA ARG A 166 -0.55 -27.49 16.51
C ARG A 166 -0.85 -26.93 17.91
N ASP A 167 -1.57 -25.83 18.05
CA ASP A 167 -1.88 -25.23 19.37
C ASP A 167 -3.27 -25.61 19.91
N SER A 168 -3.68 -26.87 19.70
CA SER A 168 -4.91 -27.40 20.29
C SER A 168 -4.67 -28.82 20.79
N ARG A 169 -3.81 -28.94 21.80
CA ARG A 169 -3.74 -30.11 22.69
C ARG A 169 -3.44 -29.66 24.11
#